data_AF-A0A8B6M0X8-F1
#
_entry.id   AF-A0A8B6M0X8-F1
#
_cell.length_a   1.000
_cell.length_b   1.000
_cell.length_c   1.000
_cell.angle_alpha   90.00
_cell.angle_beta   90.00
_cell.angle_gamma   90.00
#
_symmetry.space_group_name_H-M   'P 1'
#
loop_
_entity.id
_entity.type
_entity.pdbx_description
1 polymer ?
#
loop_
_entity_poly.entity_id
_entity_poly.type
_entity_poly.pdbx_seq_one_letter_code
_entity_poly.pdbx_strand_id
1 'polypeptide(L)'
;MWDYSEKVKDHFFNPKNAGVLDGANAVGEVGALSCGDALKLMLKVDPVTQVIIDARFQTFGCGSAIASSSALTELVIGKTLDESATLSNQDIANFLGGLPPEKMHCSVLGYEALQAAIANYRGEPWAESLDNGALVCKCLGIEEGVIKRAIKTNKLTSIEQVTAYTKAGSNCLTCFDQIEEILANVNEELVAEGLIAERDAYRTRASIAFEINARAKVAAKAQQAASQPAKSEITAVMQSSPLAPSPLPLVSSGMTNLQRIKLIEETIEELRPFLRKDGGDCELVDVDGSNILVKMSGACVLCKLSSATITGIQERLVAKLGVPLRVIPVGKGAFGKAGH
;
A
#
# COMPACT_ATOMS: atom_id res chain seq x y z
N MET A 1 2.93 8.57 18.04
CA MET A 1 4.35 8.23 18.28
C MET A 1 4.49 6.77 17.92
N TRP A 2 5.41 6.42 17.02
CA TRP A 2 5.61 5.02 16.61
C TRP A 2 6.19 4.23 17.79
N ASP A 3 5.72 2.99 17.97
CA ASP A 3 6.30 2.11 18.98
C ASP A 3 7.54 1.43 18.38
N TYR A 4 8.72 1.86 18.83
CA TYR A 4 9.99 1.31 18.39
C TYR A 4 10.53 0.36 19.43
N SER A 5 11.10 -0.75 18.98
CA SER A 5 11.83 -1.67 19.85
C SER A 5 13.02 -0.95 20.53
N GLU A 6 13.44 -1.46 21.68
CA GLU A 6 14.65 -0.97 22.35
C GLU A 6 15.89 -1.08 21.46
N LYS A 7 15.94 -2.11 20.60
CA LYS A 7 17.06 -2.28 19.66
C LYS A 7 17.06 -1.21 18.57
N VAL A 8 15.90 -0.84 18.03
CA VAL A 8 15.82 0.30 17.09
C VAL A 8 16.31 1.59 17.76
N LYS A 9 15.92 1.83 19.02
CA LYS A 9 16.37 3.01 19.77
C LYS A 9 17.89 2.99 19.97
N ASP A 10 18.46 1.85 20.38
CA ASP A 10 19.92 1.75 20.58
C ASP A 10 20.70 1.98 19.28
N HIS A 11 20.31 1.35 18.17
CA HIS A 11 20.98 1.58 16.88
C HIS A 11 20.77 2.99 16.33
N PHE A 12 19.72 3.70 16.75
CA PHE A 12 19.53 5.11 16.42
C PHE A 12 20.40 6.05 17.26
N PHE A 13 20.45 5.86 18.58
CA PHE A 13 21.21 6.73 19.48
C PHE A 13 22.72 6.41 19.48
N ASN A 14 23.08 5.14 19.28
CA ASN A 14 24.44 4.62 19.29
C ASN A 14 24.74 3.79 18.02
N PRO A 15 24.62 4.38 16.81
CA PRO A 15 24.78 3.66 15.56
C PRO A 15 26.17 3.02 15.46
N LYS A 16 26.22 1.73 15.16
CA LYS A 16 27.46 0.99 14.90
C LYS A 16 27.94 1.25 13.48
N ASN A 17 29.25 1.38 13.30
CA ASN A 17 29.90 1.48 11.98
C ASN A 17 29.47 2.69 11.12
N ALA A 18 28.94 3.76 11.73
CA ALA A 18 28.69 5.01 11.01
C ALA A 18 30.03 5.66 10.59
N GLY A 19 30.06 6.23 9.39
CA GLY A 19 31.19 6.99 8.87
C GLY A 19 31.72 6.50 7.53
N VAL A 20 32.85 7.08 7.11
CA VAL A 20 33.53 6.74 5.86
C VAL A 20 34.46 5.53 6.09
N LEU A 21 34.54 4.62 5.11
CA LEU A 21 35.48 3.51 5.11
C LEU A 21 36.59 3.75 4.07
N ASP A 22 37.80 4.02 4.55
CA ASP A 22 38.96 4.17 3.68
C ASP A 22 39.35 2.82 3.06
N GLY A 23 39.53 2.80 1.73
CA GLY A 23 39.89 1.59 0.99
C GLY A 23 38.73 0.60 0.83
N ALA A 24 37.48 1.07 0.89
CA ALA A 24 36.33 0.28 0.45
C ALA A 24 36.49 -0.13 -1.03
N ASN A 25 36.24 -1.40 -1.33
CA ASN A 25 36.32 -1.96 -2.68
C ASN A 25 34.96 -2.41 -3.22
N ALA A 26 33.89 -2.20 -2.45
CA ALA A 26 32.51 -2.46 -2.81
C ALA A 26 31.64 -1.33 -2.24
N VAL A 27 31.00 -0.55 -3.12
CA VAL A 27 30.21 0.61 -2.70
C VAL A 27 28.84 0.57 -3.34
N GLY A 28 27.80 0.70 -2.52
CA GLY A 28 26.41 0.79 -2.94
C GLY A 28 25.81 2.12 -2.50
N GLU A 29 25.26 2.86 -3.45
CA GLU A 29 24.57 4.13 -3.20
C GLU A 29 23.13 4.01 -3.69
N VAL A 30 22.17 4.34 -2.83
CA VAL A 30 20.74 4.26 -3.13
C VAL A 30 19.97 5.41 -2.48
N GLY A 31 18.83 5.75 -3.08
CA GLY A 31 17.99 6.85 -2.64
C GLY A 31 18.51 8.22 -3.10
N ALA A 32 17.78 9.27 -2.74
CA ALA A 32 18.08 10.62 -3.16
C ALA A 32 17.75 11.61 -2.05
N LEU A 33 18.55 12.68 -1.94
CA LEU A 33 18.28 13.76 -0.99
C LEU A 33 16.90 14.39 -1.23
N SER A 34 16.39 14.36 -2.47
CA SER A 34 15.07 14.84 -2.85
C SER A 34 13.91 14.01 -2.29
N CYS A 35 14.09 12.69 -2.09
CA CYS A 35 13.07 11.81 -1.53
C CYS A 35 13.17 11.65 0.00
N GLY A 36 14.14 12.33 0.61
CA GLY A 36 14.32 12.46 2.06
C GLY A 36 15.03 11.29 2.73
N ASP A 37 15.41 10.24 1.99
CA ASP A 37 16.33 9.21 2.48
C ASP A 37 17.37 8.85 1.40
N ALA A 38 18.63 8.74 1.80
CA ALA A 38 19.74 8.30 0.97
C ALA A 38 20.73 7.48 1.81
N LEU A 39 21.30 6.43 1.23
CA LEU A 39 22.23 5.55 1.91
C LEU A 39 23.41 5.24 0.99
N LYS A 40 24.61 5.47 1.51
CA LYS A 40 25.88 4.98 0.97
C LYS A 40 26.43 3.91 1.90
N LEU A 41 26.46 2.68 1.41
CA LEU A 41 27.06 1.53 2.08
C LEU A 41 28.44 1.25 1.46
N MET A 42 29.45 1.12 2.31
CA MET A 42 30.83 0.89 1.91
C MET A 42 31.32 -0.39 2.59
N LEU A 43 31.77 -1.35 1.79
CA LEU A 43 32.29 -2.63 2.28
C LEU A 43 33.75 -2.77 1.87
N LYS A 44 34.50 -3.46 2.73
CA LYS A 44 35.86 -3.94 2.45
C LYS A 44 35.83 -5.46 2.41
N VAL A 45 35.89 -6.01 1.21
CA VAL A 45 35.83 -7.44 0.93
C VAL A 45 37.22 -7.99 0.71
N ASP A 46 37.52 -9.14 1.29
CA ASP A 46 38.72 -9.90 0.97
C ASP A 46 38.63 -10.48 -0.46
N PRO A 47 39.57 -10.18 -1.36
CA PRO A 47 39.50 -10.65 -2.75
C PRO A 47 39.67 -12.17 -2.92
N VAL A 48 40.25 -12.85 -1.94
CA VAL A 48 40.49 -14.30 -1.98
C VAL A 48 39.33 -15.05 -1.34
N THR A 49 38.94 -14.65 -0.13
CA THR A 49 37.91 -15.37 0.64
C THR A 49 36.49 -14.87 0.38
N GLN A 50 36.34 -13.71 -0.27
CA GLN A 50 35.08 -12.99 -0.45
C GLN A 50 34.35 -12.66 0.85
N VAL A 51 35.05 -12.65 1.98
CA VAL A 51 34.51 -12.26 3.29
C VAL A 51 34.54 -10.75 3.45
N ILE A 52 33.46 -10.19 3.99
CA ILE A 52 33.36 -8.77 4.34
C ILE A 52 34.12 -8.55 5.65
N ILE A 53 35.28 -7.88 5.56
CA ILE A 53 36.17 -7.62 6.69
C ILE A 53 35.68 -6.43 7.52
N ASP A 54 35.23 -5.37 6.84
CA ASP A 54 34.69 -4.16 7.46
C ASP A 54 33.57 -3.61 6.59
N ALA A 55 32.59 -3.00 7.24
CA ALA A 55 31.45 -2.37 6.59
C ALA A 55 31.15 -1.07 7.33
N ARG A 56 30.93 0.02 6.59
CA ARG A 56 30.48 1.30 7.14
C ARG A 56 29.40 1.92 6.28
N PHE A 57 28.67 2.85 6.87
CA PHE A 57 27.62 3.55 6.16
C PHE A 57 27.62 5.05 6.42
N GLN A 58 27.11 5.78 5.43
CA GLN A 58 26.65 7.15 5.55
C GLN A 58 25.20 7.20 5.09
N THR A 59 24.31 7.67 5.95
CA THR A 59 22.90 7.78 5.62
C THR A 59 22.40 9.17 5.94
N PHE A 60 21.53 9.68 5.08
CA PHE A 60 20.69 10.83 5.36
C PHE A 60 19.26 10.31 5.39
N GLY A 61 18.55 10.51 6.48
CA GLY A 61 17.20 9.97 6.58
C GLY A 61 16.60 10.04 7.97
N CYS A 62 15.45 9.37 8.12
CA CYS A 62 14.79 9.24 9.41
C CYS A 62 15.55 8.31 10.37
N GLY A 63 15.21 8.35 11.66
CA GLY A 63 15.88 7.51 12.66
C GLY A 63 15.80 5.99 12.37
N SER A 64 14.74 5.54 11.71
CA SER A 64 14.62 4.15 11.24
C SER A 64 15.63 3.80 10.15
N ALA A 65 15.97 4.73 9.25
CA ALA A 65 16.99 4.52 8.21
C ALA A 65 18.39 4.39 8.84
N ILE A 66 18.70 5.20 9.86
CA ILE A 66 19.94 5.09 10.64
C ILE A 66 20.02 3.73 11.34
N ALA A 67 18.94 3.33 12.03
CA ALA A 67 18.91 2.06 12.74
C ALA A 67 19.03 0.86 11.78
N SER A 68 18.33 0.87 10.65
CA SER A 68 18.42 -0.19 9.62
C SER A 68 19.81 -0.27 8.99
N SER A 69 20.45 0.87 8.71
CA SER A 69 21.81 0.90 8.15
C SER A 69 22.84 0.37 9.13
N SER A 70 22.71 0.73 10.41
CA SER A 70 23.58 0.22 11.47
C SER A 70 23.39 -1.27 11.72
N ALA A 71 22.15 -1.76 11.72
CA ALA A 71 21.87 -3.19 11.84
C ALA A 71 22.45 -3.97 10.66
N LEU A 72 22.31 -3.44 9.45
CA LEU A 72 22.84 -4.06 8.24
C LEU A 72 24.36 -4.26 8.31
N THR A 73 25.13 -3.25 8.75
CA THR A 73 26.59 -3.39 8.84
C THR A 73 26.99 -4.49 9.81
N GLU A 74 26.31 -4.63 10.95
CA GLU A 74 26.58 -5.74 11.88
C GLU A 74 26.20 -7.10 11.31
N LEU A 75 25.14 -7.17 10.51
CA LEU A 75 24.67 -8.42 9.91
C LEU A 75 25.60 -8.96 8.83
N VAL A 76 26.36 -8.10 8.14
CA VAL A 76 27.19 -8.48 6.98
C VAL A 76 28.67 -8.65 7.32
N ILE A 77 29.18 -7.99 8.35
CA ILE A 77 30.59 -8.13 8.77
C ILE A 77 30.85 -9.60 9.17
N GLY A 78 31.90 -10.18 8.60
CA GLY A 78 32.29 -11.57 8.82
C GLY A 78 31.57 -12.59 7.93
N LYS A 79 30.60 -12.17 7.11
CA LYS A 79 29.95 -13.04 6.12
C LYS A 79 30.60 -12.92 4.75
N THR A 80 30.40 -13.95 3.93
CA THR A 80 30.75 -13.90 2.51
C THR A 80 29.75 -13.04 1.72
N LEU A 81 30.15 -12.61 0.52
CA LEU A 81 29.25 -11.91 -0.39
C LEU A 81 28.02 -12.76 -0.77
N ASP A 82 28.21 -14.07 -0.97
CA ASP A 82 27.10 -14.97 -1.31
C ASP A 82 26.10 -15.12 -0.17
N GLU A 83 26.57 -15.28 1.08
CA GLU A 83 25.69 -15.29 2.24
C GLU A 83 24.96 -13.95 2.41
N SER A 84 25.68 -12.84 2.21
CA SER A 84 25.11 -11.50 2.31
C SER A 84 24.09 -11.24 1.21
N ALA A 85 24.26 -11.78 0.02
CA ALA A 85 23.31 -11.65 -1.09
C ALA A 85 21.94 -12.27 -0.78
N THR A 86 21.89 -13.27 0.12
CA THR A 86 20.63 -13.91 0.54
C THR A 86 19.86 -13.13 1.60
N LEU A 87 20.47 -12.12 2.24
CA LEU A 87 19.80 -11.30 3.24
C LEU A 87 18.65 -10.51 2.61
N SER A 88 17.50 -10.51 3.28
CA SER A 88 16.34 -9.72 2.91
C SER A 88 16.21 -8.47 3.79
N ASN A 89 15.38 -7.52 3.36
CA ASN A 89 14.94 -6.40 4.20
C ASN A 89 14.23 -6.89 5.48
N GLN A 90 13.57 -8.04 5.42
CA GLN A 90 12.91 -8.62 6.58
C GLN A 90 13.92 -9.12 7.62
N ASP A 91 15.09 -9.62 7.21
CA ASP A 91 16.15 -10.01 8.14
C ASP A 91 16.71 -8.81 8.91
N ILE A 92 16.84 -7.66 8.25
CA ILE A 92 17.24 -6.39 8.89
C ILE A 92 16.17 -5.96 9.90
N ALA A 93 14.89 -5.99 9.51
CA ALA A 93 13.79 -5.63 10.39
C ALA A 93 13.70 -6.58 11.59
N ASN A 94 13.84 -7.89 11.37
CA ASN A 94 13.82 -8.92 12.40
C ASN A 94 15.01 -8.77 13.35
N PHE A 95 16.20 -8.46 12.84
CA PHE A 95 17.38 -8.19 13.68
C PHE A 95 17.11 -7.03 14.62
N LEU A 96 16.42 -5.99 14.18
CA LEU A 96 16.01 -4.85 14.99
C LEU A 96 14.85 -5.16 15.96
N GLY A 97 14.32 -6.39 16.00
CA GLY A 97 13.14 -6.73 16.81
C GLY A 97 11.83 -6.24 16.20
N GLY A 98 11.82 -5.97 14.89
CA GLY A 98 10.69 -5.45 14.13
C GLY A 98 10.82 -3.95 13.83
N LEU A 99 10.11 -3.53 12.78
CA LEU A 99 9.89 -2.13 12.44
C LEU A 99 8.37 -1.91 12.31
N PRO A 100 7.86 -0.71 12.67
CA PRO A 100 6.51 -0.33 12.33
C PRO A 100 6.26 -0.48 10.83
N PRO A 101 5.09 -0.98 10.39
CA PRO A 101 4.80 -1.20 8.97
C PRO A 101 5.12 0.01 8.09
N GLU A 102 4.76 1.21 8.54
CA GLU A 102 4.92 2.48 7.83
C GLU A 102 6.38 2.93 7.70
N LYS A 103 7.32 2.21 8.31
CA LYS A 103 8.77 2.45 8.27
C LYS A 103 9.53 1.30 7.60
N MET A 104 8.85 0.32 7.01
CA MET A 104 9.50 -0.81 6.35
C MET A 104 10.37 -0.41 5.16
N HIS A 105 10.11 0.72 4.50
CA HIS A 105 10.99 1.21 3.42
C HIS A 105 12.45 1.41 3.89
N CYS A 106 12.69 1.67 5.18
CA CYS A 106 14.04 1.86 5.72
C CYS A 106 14.87 0.58 5.66
N SER A 107 14.25 -0.59 5.85
CA SER A 107 14.94 -1.87 5.68
C SER A 107 15.10 -2.23 4.20
N VAL A 108 14.16 -1.83 3.34
CA VAL A 108 14.28 -1.97 1.88
C VAL A 108 15.48 -1.16 1.36
N LEU A 109 15.61 0.10 1.78
CA LEU A 109 16.75 0.96 1.43
C LEU A 109 18.09 0.31 1.81
N GLY A 110 18.18 -0.26 3.02
CA GLY A 110 19.37 -1.01 3.45
C GLY A 110 19.67 -2.21 2.57
N TYR A 111 18.66 -3.02 2.27
CA TYR A 111 18.80 -4.18 1.39
C TYR A 111 19.25 -3.78 -0.02
N GLU A 112 18.64 -2.76 -0.62
CA GLU A 112 19.03 -2.28 -1.95
C GLU A 112 20.46 -1.75 -1.97
N ALA A 113 20.91 -1.04 -0.92
CA ALA A 113 22.29 -0.59 -0.79
C ALA A 113 23.28 -1.77 -0.73
N LEU A 114 22.91 -2.87 -0.04
CA LEU A 114 23.73 -4.06 0.02
C LEU A 114 23.86 -4.72 -1.35
N GLN A 115 22.74 -4.91 -2.05
CA GLN A 115 22.76 -5.51 -3.38
C GLN A 115 23.55 -4.65 -4.38
N ALA A 116 23.41 -3.32 -4.30
CA ALA A 116 24.20 -2.37 -5.07
C ALA A 116 25.71 -2.53 -4.81
N ALA A 117 26.12 -2.65 -3.54
CA ALA A 117 27.51 -2.82 -3.17
C ALA A 117 28.09 -4.16 -3.67
N ILE A 118 27.30 -5.24 -3.59
CA ILE A 118 27.71 -6.57 -4.07
C ILE A 118 27.87 -6.56 -5.60
N ALA A 119 26.90 -5.99 -6.33
CA ALA A 119 26.96 -5.86 -7.78
C ALA A 119 28.16 -5.01 -8.22
N ASN A 120 28.40 -3.89 -7.53
CA ASN A 120 29.57 -3.03 -7.76
C ASN A 120 30.89 -3.80 -7.63
N TYR A 121 31.02 -4.63 -6.58
CA TYR A 121 32.20 -5.47 -6.39
C TYR A 121 32.39 -6.51 -7.50
N ARG A 122 31.29 -7.12 -7.96
CA ARG A 122 31.31 -8.14 -9.03
C ARG A 122 31.51 -7.54 -10.43
N GLY A 123 31.44 -6.21 -10.56
CA GLY A 123 31.43 -5.54 -11.87
C GLY A 123 30.15 -5.79 -12.65
N GLU A 124 29.07 -6.15 -11.95
CA GLU A 124 27.75 -6.37 -12.53
C GLU A 124 26.96 -5.05 -12.55
N PRO A 125 26.13 -4.80 -13.58
CA PRO A 125 25.28 -3.63 -13.58
C PRO A 125 24.21 -3.77 -12.49
N TRP A 126 24.31 -2.97 -11.43
CA TRP A 126 23.20 -2.79 -10.49
C TRP A 126 22.12 -1.97 -11.17
N ALA A 127 20.89 -2.47 -11.14
CA ALA A 127 19.78 -1.92 -11.88
C ALA A 127 19.26 -0.61 -11.27
N GLU A 128 19.95 0.49 -11.55
CA GLU A 128 19.29 1.77 -11.86
C GLU A 128 18.95 1.91 -13.36
N SER A 129 19.30 0.92 -14.20
CA SER A 129 19.27 1.12 -15.66
C SER A 129 18.65 0.02 -16.52
N LEU A 130 18.16 -1.09 -15.95
CA LEU A 130 17.68 -2.23 -16.76
C LEU A 130 16.22 -2.62 -16.57
N ASP A 131 15.57 -2.20 -15.48
CA ASP A 131 14.17 -2.56 -15.22
C ASP A 131 13.35 -1.41 -14.61
N ASN A 132 13.83 -0.18 -14.76
CA ASN A 132 13.28 0.99 -14.08
C ASN A 132 11.95 1.50 -14.66
N GLY A 133 11.35 0.76 -15.60
CA GLY A 133 9.99 0.97 -16.09
C GLY A 133 9.62 2.44 -16.33
N ALA A 134 8.34 2.78 -16.19
CA ALA A 134 7.92 4.18 -16.19
C ALA A 134 8.08 4.81 -14.79
N LEU A 135 8.31 6.13 -14.73
CA LEU A 135 8.24 6.87 -13.48
C LEU A 135 6.77 6.96 -13.02
N VAL A 136 6.43 6.20 -11.97
CA VAL A 136 5.07 6.11 -11.40
C VAL A 136 4.84 7.22 -10.38
N CYS A 137 5.66 7.28 -9.32
CA CYS A 137 5.56 8.30 -8.29
C CYS A 137 6.47 9.49 -8.61
N LYS A 138 5.95 10.42 -9.39
CA LYS A 138 6.71 11.61 -9.85
C LYS A 138 7.22 12.49 -8.71
N CYS A 139 6.49 12.59 -7.60
CA CYS A 139 6.86 13.47 -6.49
C CYS A 139 7.96 12.91 -5.59
N LEU A 140 8.15 11.59 -5.55
CA LEU A 140 9.17 10.92 -4.74
C LEU A 140 10.22 10.20 -5.59
N GLY A 141 10.11 10.29 -6.93
CA GLY A 141 11.04 9.66 -7.85
C GLY A 141 10.96 8.13 -7.87
N ILE A 142 9.80 7.54 -7.56
CA ILE A 142 9.66 6.08 -7.53
C ILE A 142 9.18 5.55 -8.87
N GLU A 143 9.93 4.59 -9.37
CA GLU A 143 9.72 3.94 -10.65
C GLU A 143 8.93 2.64 -10.52
N GLU A 144 8.31 2.22 -11.62
CA GLU A 144 7.51 0.99 -11.69
C GLU A 144 8.30 -0.26 -11.28
N GLY A 145 9.57 -0.36 -11.70
CA GLY A 145 10.43 -1.49 -11.36
C GLY A 145 10.63 -1.64 -9.85
N VAL A 146 10.80 -0.52 -9.13
CA VAL A 146 10.94 -0.51 -7.66
C VAL A 146 9.66 -1.06 -7.02
N ILE A 147 8.50 -0.63 -7.49
CA ILE A 147 7.20 -1.08 -6.97
C ILE A 147 7.01 -2.58 -7.22
N LYS A 148 7.27 -3.05 -8.44
CA LYS A 148 7.15 -4.47 -8.80
C LYS A 148 8.08 -5.34 -7.96
N ARG A 149 9.35 -4.96 -7.81
CA ARG A 149 10.31 -5.69 -6.97
C ARG A 149 9.85 -5.76 -5.51
N ALA A 150 9.43 -4.63 -4.94
CA ALA A 150 8.94 -4.59 -3.57
C ALA A 150 7.73 -5.52 -3.36
N ILE A 151 6.77 -5.53 -4.29
CA ILE A 151 5.60 -6.42 -4.26
C ILE A 151 6.03 -7.89 -4.32
N LYS A 152 6.89 -8.26 -5.27
CA LYS A 152 7.33 -9.66 -5.44
C LYS A 152 8.12 -10.17 -4.23
N THR A 153 9.14 -9.41 -3.81
CA THR A 153 10.03 -9.81 -2.71
C THR A 153 9.30 -9.95 -1.38
N ASN A 154 8.34 -9.06 -1.12
CA ASN A 154 7.64 -9.01 0.16
C ASN A 154 6.20 -9.57 0.11
N LYS A 155 5.76 -10.05 -1.06
CA LYS A 155 4.42 -10.60 -1.30
C LYS A 155 3.32 -9.64 -0.85
N LEU A 156 3.44 -8.38 -1.27
CA LEU A 156 2.52 -7.31 -0.86
C LEU A 156 1.17 -7.47 -1.56
N THR A 157 0.08 -7.30 -0.81
CA THR A 157 -1.30 -7.49 -1.30
C THR A 157 -2.21 -6.31 -1.01
N SER A 158 -1.67 -5.19 -0.53
CA SER A 158 -2.41 -3.95 -0.30
C SER A 158 -1.62 -2.70 -0.72
N ILE A 159 -2.33 -1.61 -1.03
CA ILE A 159 -1.72 -0.34 -1.42
C ILE A 159 -0.93 0.27 -0.26
N GLU A 160 -1.45 0.12 0.96
CA GLU A 160 -0.82 0.58 2.20
C GLU A 160 0.52 -0.12 2.40
N GLN A 161 0.57 -1.43 2.13
CA GLN A 161 1.81 -2.19 2.15
C GLN A 161 2.78 -1.72 1.07
N VAL A 162 2.32 -1.49 -0.17
CA VAL A 162 3.19 -0.93 -1.22
C VAL A 162 3.75 0.42 -0.79
N THR A 163 2.91 1.29 -0.21
CA THR A 163 3.32 2.60 0.31
C THR A 163 4.34 2.45 1.43
N ALA A 164 4.12 1.53 2.36
CA ALA A 164 5.01 1.25 3.49
C ALA A 164 6.41 0.79 3.06
N TYR A 165 6.51 0.02 1.97
CA TYR A 165 7.78 -0.54 1.50
C TYR A 165 8.49 0.32 0.45
N THR A 166 7.76 1.17 -0.29
CA THR A 166 8.32 1.96 -1.42
C THR A 166 8.21 3.47 -1.24
N LYS A 167 7.44 3.94 -0.26
CA LYS A 167 6.92 5.31 -0.12
C LYS A 167 6.03 5.83 -1.25
N ALA A 168 5.86 5.08 -2.35
CA ALA A 168 5.02 5.51 -3.44
C ALA A 168 3.59 5.71 -2.94
N GLY A 169 2.98 6.85 -3.27
CA GLY A 169 1.65 7.19 -2.78
C GLY A 169 1.59 7.70 -1.33
N SER A 170 2.70 8.06 -0.69
CA SER A 170 2.63 8.64 0.66
C SER A 170 2.36 10.16 0.70
N ASN A 171 2.57 10.88 -0.41
CA ASN A 171 2.57 12.35 -0.44
C ASN A 171 1.37 12.96 -1.19
N CYS A 172 1.45 13.13 -2.51
CA CYS A 172 0.41 13.81 -3.30
C CYS A 172 -0.72 12.88 -3.82
N LEU A 173 -0.60 11.57 -3.59
CA LEU A 173 -1.54 10.51 -3.94
C LEU A 173 -1.91 10.37 -5.44
N THR A 174 -1.28 11.12 -6.34
CA THR A 174 -1.63 11.14 -7.78
C THR A 174 -1.31 9.83 -8.51
N CYS A 175 -0.41 9.01 -7.96
CA CYS A 175 0.02 7.74 -8.55
C CYS A 175 -0.78 6.53 -8.05
N PHE A 176 -1.84 6.70 -7.24
CA PHE A 176 -2.57 5.58 -6.63
C PHE A 176 -3.14 4.64 -7.68
N ASP A 177 -3.87 5.15 -8.67
CA ASP A 177 -4.49 4.33 -9.70
C ASP A 177 -3.46 3.46 -10.44
N GLN A 178 -2.27 4.02 -10.73
CA GLN A 178 -1.17 3.26 -11.34
C GLN A 178 -0.60 2.21 -10.38
N ILE A 179 -0.47 2.53 -9.09
CA ILE A 179 -0.02 1.56 -8.08
C ILE A 179 -1.03 0.42 -7.94
N GLU A 180 -2.34 0.69 -7.99
CA GLU A 180 -3.40 -0.33 -7.96
C GLU A 180 -3.30 -1.28 -9.15
N GLU A 181 -3.08 -0.75 -10.35
CA GLU A 181 -2.90 -1.54 -11.57
C GLU A 181 -1.64 -2.42 -11.48
N ILE A 182 -0.50 -1.85 -11.08
CA ILE A 182 0.75 -2.60 -10.90
C ILE A 182 0.57 -3.70 -9.85
N LEU A 183 -0.06 -3.37 -8.72
CA LEU A 183 -0.30 -4.31 -7.62
C LEU A 183 -1.17 -5.48 -8.06
N ALA A 184 -2.27 -5.21 -8.76
CA ALA A 184 -3.15 -6.25 -9.29
C ALA A 184 -2.41 -7.17 -10.28
N ASN A 185 -1.70 -6.60 -11.25
CA ASN A 185 -0.96 -7.36 -12.26
C ASN A 185 0.10 -8.28 -11.63
N VAL A 186 0.89 -7.74 -10.69
CA VAL A 186 1.92 -8.56 -10.01
C VAL A 186 1.28 -9.59 -9.09
N ASN A 187 0.16 -9.29 -8.43
CA ASN A 187 -0.55 -10.26 -7.61
C ASN A 187 -1.10 -11.43 -8.45
N GLU A 188 -1.56 -11.18 -9.67
CA GLU A 188 -1.96 -12.24 -10.61
C GLU A 188 -0.78 -13.18 -10.95
N GLU A 189 0.41 -12.61 -11.21
CA GLU A 189 1.64 -13.39 -11.42
C GLU A 189 1.99 -14.23 -10.17
N LEU A 190 1.95 -13.62 -8.98
CA LEU A 190 2.25 -14.31 -7.72
C LEU A 190 1.25 -15.42 -7.39
N VAL A 191 -0.03 -15.26 -7.75
CA VAL A 191 -1.04 -16.32 -7.63
C VAL A 191 -0.75 -17.45 -8.61
N ALA A 192 -0.40 -17.13 -9.86
CA ALA A 192 -0.06 -18.14 -10.88
C ALA A 192 1.17 -18.96 -10.49
N GLU A 193 2.14 -18.35 -9.82
CA GLU A 193 3.33 -19.01 -9.25
C GLU A 193 3.04 -19.74 -7.92
N GLY A 194 1.83 -19.59 -7.35
CA GLY A 194 1.44 -20.22 -6.08
C GLY A 194 2.09 -19.60 -4.84
N LEU A 195 2.61 -18.37 -4.94
CA LEU A 195 3.30 -17.66 -3.86
C LEU A 195 2.35 -16.96 -2.89
N ILE A 196 1.14 -16.61 -3.35
CA ILE A 196 0.05 -16.04 -2.56
C ILE A 196 -1.28 -16.75 -2.89
N ALA A 197 -2.23 -16.76 -1.96
CA ALA A 197 -3.54 -17.33 -2.22
C ALA A 197 -4.41 -16.38 -3.05
N GLU A 198 -5.23 -16.92 -3.96
CA GLU A 198 -6.12 -16.15 -4.84
C GLU A 198 -7.05 -15.19 -4.06
N ARG A 199 -7.44 -15.58 -2.84
CA ARG A 199 -8.30 -14.79 -1.95
C ARG A 199 -7.60 -13.59 -1.31
N ASP A 200 -6.29 -13.66 -1.17
CA ASP A 200 -5.47 -12.65 -0.49
C ASP A 200 -4.89 -11.66 -1.51
N ALA A 201 -4.92 -12.00 -2.81
CA ALA A 201 -4.46 -11.18 -3.91
C ALA A 201 -5.30 -9.90 -4.08
N TYR A 202 -4.61 -8.78 -4.29
CA TYR A 202 -5.26 -7.50 -4.61
C TYR A 202 -5.97 -7.57 -5.97
N ARG A 203 -7.19 -7.07 -6.05
CA ARG A 203 -7.97 -6.97 -7.29
C ARG A 203 -8.58 -5.59 -7.43
N THR A 204 -8.50 -5.01 -8.62
CA THR A 204 -9.16 -3.73 -8.91
C THR A 204 -10.68 -3.91 -8.98
N ARG A 205 -11.44 -2.84 -8.72
CA ARG A 205 -12.91 -2.87 -8.90
C ARG A 205 -13.32 -3.30 -10.30
N ALA A 206 -12.55 -2.92 -11.32
CA ALA A 206 -12.79 -3.30 -12.71
C ALA A 206 -12.61 -4.82 -12.95
N SER A 207 -11.57 -5.42 -12.37
CA SER A 207 -11.32 -6.87 -12.48
C SER A 207 -12.36 -7.69 -11.70
N ILE A 208 -12.77 -7.23 -10.51
CA ILE A 208 -13.87 -7.84 -9.75
C ILE A 208 -15.19 -7.79 -10.54
N ALA A 209 -15.52 -6.63 -11.14
CA ALA A 209 -16.74 -6.47 -11.94
C ALA A 209 -16.74 -7.35 -13.21
N PHE A 210 -15.57 -7.52 -13.84
CA PHE A 210 -15.41 -8.39 -15.00
C PHE A 210 -15.60 -9.86 -14.63
N GLU A 211 -15.00 -10.34 -13.53
CA GLU A 211 -15.16 -11.72 -13.06
C GLU A 211 -16.59 -12.03 -12.60
N ILE A 212 -17.26 -11.12 -11.88
CA ILE A 212 -18.67 -11.29 -11.50
C ILE A 212 -19.52 -11.43 -12.76
N ASN A 213 -19.30 -10.58 -13.76
CA ASN A 213 -20.00 -10.67 -15.04
C ASN A 213 -19.66 -11.95 -15.82
N ALA A 214 -18.40 -12.42 -15.77
CA ALA A 214 -17.98 -13.66 -16.42
C ALA A 214 -18.60 -14.89 -15.74
N ARG A 215 -18.57 -14.97 -14.40
CA ARG A 215 -19.21 -16.03 -13.61
C ARG A 215 -20.73 -16.00 -13.78
N ALA A 216 -21.35 -14.82 -13.83
CA ALA A 216 -22.78 -14.67 -14.13
C ALA A 216 -23.13 -15.15 -15.55
N LYS A 217 -22.29 -14.88 -16.55
CA LYS A 217 -22.46 -15.41 -17.91
C LYS A 217 -22.30 -16.92 -17.99
N VAL A 218 -21.35 -17.50 -17.25
CA VAL A 218 -21.17 -18.97 -17.17
C VAL A 218 -22.34 -19.64 -16.45
N ALA A 219 -22.83 -19.06 -15.35
CA ALA A 219 -24.02 -19.52 -14.64
C ALA A 219 -25.29 -19.42 -15.49
N ALA A 220 -25.47 -18.32 -16.23
CA ALA A 220 -26.59 -18.15 -17.16
C ALA A 220 -26.54 -19.16 -18.32
N LYS A 221 -25.33 -19.48 -18.82
CA LYS A 221 -25.12 -20.50 -19.87
C LYS A 221 -25.37 -21.92 -19.34
N ALA A 222 -25.08 -22.19 -18.07
CA ALA A 222 -25.41 -23.45 -17.40
C ALA A 222 -26.93 -23.60 -17.17
N GLN A 223 -27.64 -22.52 -16.84
CA GLN A 223 -29.09 -22.53 -16.67
C GLN A 223 -29.86 -22.68 -18.00
N GLN A 224 -29.33 -22.16 -19.11
CA GLN A 224 -29.92 -22.37 -20.45
C GLN A 224 -29.67 -23.78 -21.03
N ALA A 225 -28.74 -24.55 -20.47
CA ALA A 225 -28.52 -25.95 -20.86
C ALA A 225 -29.45 -26.94 -20.12
N ALA A 226 -30.14 -26.51 -19.06
CA ALA A 226 -30.98 -27.37 -18.22
C ALA A 226 -32.47 -27.39 -18.61
N SER A 227 -32.89 -26.70 -19.68
CA SER A 227 -34.28 -26.66 -20.13
C SER A 227 -34.52 -27.55 -21.36
N GLN A 228 -34.64 -28.86 -21.13
CA GLN A 228 -35.44 -29.76 -21.98
C GLN A 228 -36.33 -30.64 -21.07
N PRO A 229 -37.61 -30.85 -21.41
CA PRO A 229 -38.57 -31.43 -20.48
C PRO A 229 -38.55 -32.97 -20.57
N ALA A 230 -38.40 -33.63 -19.43
CA ALA A 230 -38.72 -35.05 -19.28
C ALA A 230 -39.75 -35.23 -18.15
N LYS A 231 -40.70 -36.12 -18.44
CA LYS A 231 -42.01 -36.24 -17.81
C LYS A 231 -41.97 -36.74 -16.36
N SER A 232 -43.05 -36.38 -15.68
CA SER A 232 -43.54 -36.79 -14.37
C SER A 232 -43.40 -38.28 -14.04
N GLU A 233 -43.06 -38.57 -12.78
CA GLU A 233 -43.85 -39.47 -11.94
C GLU A 233 -43.62 -39.12 -10.46
N ILE A 234 -44.74 -39.01 -9.73
CA ILE A 234 -44.82 -38.63 -8.32
C ILE A 234 -45.01 -39.92 -7.53
N THR A 235 -44.14 -40.21 -6.58
CA THR A 235 -44.54 -40.98 -5.40
C THR A 235 -43.82 -40.45 -4.17
N ALA A 236 -44.62 -39.88 -3.27
CA ALA A 236 -44.20 -39.41 -1.96
C ALA A 236 -44.02 -40.59 -1.00
N VAL A 237 -42.94 -40.58 -0.20
CA VAL A 237 -42.89 -41.27 1.09
C VAL A 237 -42.25 -40.32 2.10
N MET A 238 -43.04 -39.88 3.07
CA MET A 238 -42.59 -39.23 4.30
C MET A 238 -42.11 -40.31 5.28
N GLN A 239 -40.96 -40.10 5.92
CA GLN A 239 -40.65 -40.55 7.28
C GLN A 239 -39.45 -39.76 7.85
N SER A 240 -39.37 -39.72 9.18
CA SER A 240 -39.02 -38.55 10.00
C SER A 240 -37.77 -38.70 10.89
N SER A 241 -37.12 -37.54 11.18
CA SER A 241 -36.31 -37.18 12.37
C SER A 241 -34.88 -37.76 12.54
N PRO A 242 -33.99 -37.16 13.39
CA PRO A 242 -33.77 -35.75 13.74
C PRO A 242 -32.26 -35.36 13.89
N LEU A 243 -31.99 -34.06 14.13
CA LEU A 243 -30.73 -33.43 14.58
C LEU A 243 -29.53 -33.34 13.61
N ALA A 244 -29.45 -32.18 12.94
CA ALA A 244 -28.18 -31.51 12.67
C ALA A 244 -28.29 -30.06 13.15
N PRO A 245 -27.36 -29.55 13.99
CA PRO A 245 -27.34 -28.14 14.36
C PRO A 245 -26.91 -27.32 13.14
N SER A 246 -27.80 -26.45 12.65
CA SER A 246 -27.41 -25.39 11.71
C SER A 246 -26.59 -24.31 12.43
N PRO A 247 -25.57 -23.76 11.76
CA PRO A 247 -24.55 -22.93 12.37
C PRO A 247 -25.05 -21.55 12.78
N LEU A 248 -24.51 -21.10 13.92
CA LEU A 248 -24.60 -19.74 14.44
C LEU A 248 -23.96 -18.71 13.48
N PRO A 249 -24.40 -17.44 13.56
CA PRO A 249 -24.29 -16.46 12.48
C PRO A 249 -22.89 -15.85 12.33
N LEU A 250 -22.51 -15.60 11.07
CA LEU A 250 -21.40 -14.73 10.70
C LEU A 250 -21.76 -13.28 11.09
N VAL A 251 -20.96 -12.72 11.99
CA VAL A 251 -20.98 -11.32 12.38
C VAL A 251 -20.51 -10.48 11.19
N SER A 252 -21.43 -9.74 10.57
CA SER A 252 -21.10 -8.69 9.60
C SER A 252 -20.86 -7.37 10.33
N SER A 253 -19.60 -6.99 10.44
CA SER A 253 -19.22 -5.62 10.78
C SER A 253 -19.41 -4.72 9.55
N GLY A 254 -20.40 -3.82 9.62
CA GLY A 254 -20.51 -2.70 8.68
C GLY A 254 -21.95 -2.28 8.39
N MET A 255 -22.44 -1.36 9.23
CA MET A 255 -23.67 -0.55 9.12
C MET A 255 -24.42 -0.59 7.77
N THR A 256 -25.75 -0.80 7.79
CA THR A 256 -26.60 -0.75 6.58
C THR A 256 -26.53 0.61 5.88
N ASN A 257 -26.72 0.65 4.56
CA ASN A 257 -26.70 1.90 3.77
C ASN A 257 -27.64 2.98 4.35
N LEU A 258 -28.79 2.58 4.90
CA LEU A 258 -29.75 3.49 5.52
C LEU A 258 -29.22 4.11 6.83
N GLN A 259 -28.50 3.33 7.63
CA GLN A 259 -27.86 3.82 8.87
C GLN A 259 -26.66 4.72 8.57
N ARG A 260 -25.92 4.42 7.48
CA ARG A 260 -24.79 5.23 7.01
C ARG A 260 -25.26 6.61 6.55
N ILE A 261 -26.35 6.70 5.78
CA ILE A 261 -26.92 7.97 5.32
C ILE A 261 -27.38 8.83 6.51
N LYS A 262 -28.10 8.24 7.48
CA LYS A 262 -28.55 8.96 8.68
C LYS A 262 -27.40 9.56 9.50
N LEU A 263 -26.31 8.81 9.66
CA LEU A 263 -25.14 9.28 10.41
C LEU A 263 -24.37 10.38 9.68
N ILE A 264 -24.34 10.33 8.34
CA ILE A 264 -23.79 11.40 7.50
C ILE A 264 -24.64 12.67 7.64
N GLU A 265 -25.97 12.56 7.57
CA GLU A 265 -26.89 13.69 7.73
C GLU A 265 -26.75 14.35 9.11
N GLU A 266 -26.71 13.54 10.18
CA GLU A 266 -26.52 14.04 11.55
C GLU A 266 -25.17 14.76 11.72
N THR A 267 -24.11 14.20 11.13
CA THR A 267 -22.78 14.84 11.17
C THR A 267 -22.75 16.15 10.39
N ILE A 268 -23.45 16.25 9.25
CA ILE A 268 -23.57 17.48 8.48
C ILE A 268 -24.35 18.54 9.27
N GLU A 269 -25.41 18.15 9.98
CA GLU A 269 -26.21 19.06 10.82
C GLU A 269 -25.39 19.63 11.99
N GLU A 270 -24.55 18.83 12.63
CA GLU A 270 -23.62 19.31 13.68
C GLU A 270 -22.56 20.29 13.15
N LEU A 271 -22.18 20.18 11.87
CA LEU A 271 -21.18 21.06 11.24
C LEU A 271 -21.79 22.37 10.74
N ARG A 272 -23.10 22.41 10.52
CA ARG A 272 -23.83 23.58 10.01
C ARG A 272 -23.60 24.88 10.79
N PRO A 273 -23.54 24.91 12.15
CA PRO A 273 -23.27 26.15 12.88
C PRO A 273 -21.85 26.70 12.62
N PHE A 274 -20.87 25.81 12.43
CA PHE A 274 -19.49 26.18 12.11
C PHE A 274 -19.39 26.72 10.68
N LEU A 275 -20.03 26.05 9.73
CA LEU A 275 -20.06 26.47 8.32
C LEU A 275 -20.78 27.80 8.14
N ARG A 276 -21.89 28.02 8.86
CA ARG A 276 -22.63 29.29 8.84
C ARG A 276 -21.86 30.44 9.49
N LYS A 277 -21.04 30.16 10.50
CA LYS A 277 -20.13 31.16 11.11
C LYS A 277 -19.11 31.69 10.09
N ASP A 278 -18.71 30.84 9.15
CA ASP A 278 -17.79 31.18 8.06
C ASP A 278 -18.50 31.67 6.78
N GLY A 279 -19.82 31.89 6.84
CA GLY A 279 -20.61 32.44 5.73
C GLY A 279 -20.98 31.44 4.62
N GLY A 280 -20.91 30.14 4.88
CA GLY A 280 -21.29 29.06 3.96
C GLY A 280 -22.32 28.09 4.54
N ASP A 281 -22.84 27.21 3.69
CA ASP A 281 -23.67 26.07 4.12
C ASP A 281 -23.41 24.86 3.20
N CYS A 282 -23.70 23.65 3.69
CA CYS A 282 -23.62 22.43 2.90
C CYS A 282 -24.86 21.56 3.07
N GLU A 283 -25.29 20.95 1.97
CA GLU A 283 -26.45 20.06 1.92
C GLU A 283 -26.03 18.74 1.27
N LEU A 284 -26.45 17.61 1.85
CA LEU A 284 -26.19 16.29 1.29
C LEU A 284 -27.07 16.10 0.05
N VAL A 285 -26.45 15.69 -1.07
CA VAL A 285 -27.18 15.39 -2.32
C VAL A 285 -27.30 13.90 -2.51
N ASP A 286 -26.17 13.18 -2.37
CA ASP A 286 -26.15 11.72 -2.57
C ASP A 286 -24.94 11.07 -1.88
N VAL A 287 -25.01 9.77 -1.65
CA VAL A 287 -23.93 8.94 -1.08
C VAL A 287 -23.70 7.73 -1.99
N ASP A 288 -22.62 7.78 -2.78
CA ASP A 288 -22.18 6.69 -3.64
C ASP A 288 -20.96 5.97 -3.02
N GLY A 289 -21.24 4.97 -2.20
CA GLY A 289 -20.22 4.16 -1.53
C GLY A 289 -19.33 4.97 -0.58
N SER A 290 -18.14 5.34 -1.06
CA SER A 290 -17.17 6.17 -0.31
C SER A 290 -17.20 7.65 -0.73
N ASN A 291 -17.95 8.00 -1.77
CA ASN A 291 -18.09 9.37 -2.25
C ASN A 291 -19.37 9.98 -1.68
N ILE A 292 -19.22 11.10 -0.98
CA ILE A 292 -20.34 11.89 -0.44
C ILE A 292 -20.46 13.14 -1.29
N LEU A 293 -21.56 13.25 -2.04
CA LEU A 293 -21.85 14.38 -2.89
C LEU A 293 -22.57 15.44 -2.07
N VAL A 294 -21.92 16.60 -1.91
CA VAL A 294 -22.47 17.71 -1.14
C VAL A 294 -22.62 18.94 -2.02
N LYS A 295 -23.73 19.65 -1.84
CA LYS A 295 -23.96 20.94 -2.48
C LYS A 295 -23.53 22.03 -1.52
N MET A 296 -22.51 22.77 -1.93
CA MET A 296 -22.02 23.93 -1.19
C MET A 296 -22.83 25.18 -1.57
N SER A 297 -23.20 26.00 -0.58
CA SER A 297 -23.88 27.28 -0.76
C SER A 297 -23.15 28.41 0.00
N GLY A 298 -23.32 29.67 -0.42
CA GLY A 298 -22.75 30.84 0.24
C GLY A 298 -21.30 31.17 -0.17
N ALA A 299 -20.50 31.73 0.75
CA ALA A 299 -19.11 32.15 0.52
C ALA A 299 -18.18 30.99 0.08
N CYS A 300 -18.59 29.75 0.33
CA CYS A 300 -17.88 28.53 -0.05
C CYS A 300 -17.91 28.19 -1.56
N VAL A 301 -18.72 28.90 -2.36
CA VAL A 301 -18.85 28.61 -3.81
C VAL A 301 -17.73 29.28 -4.65
N LEU A 302 -17.15 30.38 -4.16
CA LEU A 302 -16.21 31.22 -4.94
C LEU A 302 -14.89 31.54 -4.23
N CYS A 303 -14.65 31.03 -3.02
CA CYS A 303 -13.42 31.28 -2.29
C CYS A 303 -12.33 30.28 -2.72
N LYS A 304 -11.15 30.75 -3.16
CA LYS A 304 -9.97 29.90 -3.46
C LYS A 304 -9.47 29.08 -2.24
N LEU A 305 -10.04 29.32 -1.05
CA LEU A 305 -9.85 28.56 0.20
C LEU A 305 -10.94 27.49 0.46
N SER A 306 -11.88 27.25 -0.47
CA SER A 306 -12.94 26.24 -0.31
C SER A 306 -12.42 24.81 -0.12
N SER A 307 -11.18 24.53 -0.53
CA SER A 307 -10.50 23.26 -0.29
C SER A 307 -10.32 22.97 1.20
N ALA A 308 -9.98 23.97 2.03
CA ALA A 308 -9.76 23.80 3.46
C ALA A 308 -11.05 23.41 4.20
N THR A 309 -12.19 23.96 3.79
CA THR A 309 -13.50 23.63 4.36
C THR A 309 -13.93 22.20 3.98
N ILE A 310 -13.71 21.78 2.73
CA ILE A 310 -14.03 20.43 2.27
C ILE A 310 -13.14 19.40 2.97
N THR A 311 -11.85 19.68 3.13
CA THR A 311 -10.92 18.85 3.88
C THR A 311 -11.33 18.72 5.34
N GLY A 312 -11.73 19.83 6.00
CA GLY A 312 -12.19 19.79 7.39
C GLY A 312 -13.51 19.00 7.58
N ILE A 313 -14.43 19.07 6.62
CA ILE A 313 -15.65 18.24 6.62
C ILE A 313 -15.29 16.76 6.42
N GLN A 314 -14.38 16.47 5.49
CA GLN A 314 -13.93 15.11 5.20
C GLN A 314 -13.23 14.46 6.41
N GLU A 315 -12.32 15.17 7.08
CA GLU A 315 -11.63 14.67 8.27
C GLU A 315 -12.60 14.31 9.40
N ARG A 316 -13.60 15.16 9.65
CA ARG A 316 -14.60 14.91 10.70
C ARG A 316 -15.54 13.77 10.37
N LEU A 317 -15.92 13.62 9.11
CA LEU A 317 -16.72 12.49 8.64
C LEU A 317 -15.92 11.18 8.74
N VAL A 318 -14.64 11.17 8.36
CA VAL A 318 -13.75 9.99 8.51
C VAL A 318 -13.59 9.63 9.99
N ALA A 319 -13.41 10.62 10.87
CA ALA A 319 -13.27 10.40 12.31
C ALA A 319 -14.52 9.77 12.95
N LYS A 320 -15.73 10.14 12.50
CA LYS A 320 -16.98 9.58 13.02
C LYS A 320 -17.40 8.26 12.38
N LEU A 321 -17.16 8.11 11.07
CA LEU A 321 -17.59 6.92 10.33
C LEU A 321 -16.57 5.78 10.42
N GLY A 322 -15.31 6.07 10.75
CA GLY A 322 -14.25 5.06 10.84
C GLY A 322 -13.92 4.40 9.49
N VAL A 323 -14.40 4.98 8.39
CA VAL A 323 -14.17 4.49 7.02
C VAL A 323 -13.63 5.64 6.18
N PRO A 324 -12.59 5.42 5.35
CA PRO A 324 -12.12 6.44 4.42
C PRO A 324 -13.23 6.83 3.45
N LEU A 325 -13.48 8.13 3.32
CA LEU A 325 -14.51 8.72 2.49
C LEU A 325 -14.01 10.01 1.85
N ARG A 326 -14.58 10.35 0.71
CA ARG A 326 -14.25 11.53 -0.10
C ARG A 326 -15.47 12.42 -0.24
N VAL A 327 -15.32 13.69 0.10
CA VAL A 327 -16.41 14.68 -0.04
C VAL A 327 -16.22 15.40 -1.38
N ILE A 328 -17.22 15.32 -2.25
CA ILE A 328 -17.19 15.90 -3.60
C ILE A 328 -18.23 17.03 -3.68
N PRO A 329 -17.81 18.28 -3.92
CA PRO A 329 -18.75 19.38 -4.13
C PRO A 329 -19.41 19.27 -5.50
N VAL A 330 -20.74 19.24 -5.56
CA VAL A 330 -21.47 19.33 -6.84
C VAL A 330 -21.64 20.79 -7.24
N GLY A 331 -20.85 21.25 -8.23
CA GLY A 331 -20.97 22.58 -8.81
C GLY A 331 -22.13 22.66 -9.81
N LYS A 332 -22.83 23.81 -9.87
CA LYS A 332 -23.74 24.13 -10.98
C LYS A 332 -22.93 24.31 -12.27
N GLY A 333 -22.61 23.23 -12.99
CA GLY A 333 -21.88 23.35 -14.25
C GLY A 333 -21.48 22.06 -14.99
N ALA A 334 -21.91 20.86 -14.56
CA ALA A 334 -21.42 19.62 -15.16
C ALA A 334 -22.51 18.65 -15.67
N PHE A 335 -23.70 19.15 -16.04
CA PHE A 335 -24.66 18.40 -16.86
C PHE A 335 -25.38 19.34 -17.82
N GLY A 336 -24.68 19.74 -18.88
CA GLY A 336 -25.24 20.43 -20.04
C GLY A 336 -25.60 19.42 -21.14
N LYS A 337 -26.90 19.13 -21.26
CA LYS A 337 -27.65 18.55 -22.39
C LYS A 337 -26.83 18.14 -23.64
N ALA A 338 -26.75 16.83 -23.90
CA ALA A 338 -26.69 16.33 -25.27
C ALA A 338 -28.12 16.27 -25.81
N GLY A 339 -28.49 17.23 -26.65
CA GLY A 339 -29.72 17.24 -27.43
C GLY A 339 -29.36 17.17 -28.92
N HIS A 340 -29.76 16.08 -29.58
CA HIS A 340 -30.12 16.08 -30.99
C HIS A 340 -31.62 16.33 -31.12
#